data_AF-A0A1E1KYP9-F1
#
_entry.id   AF-A0A1E1KYP9-F1
#
_cell.length_a   1.000
_cell.length_b   1.000
_cell.length_c   1.000
_cell.angle_alpha   90.00
_cell.angle_beta   90.00
_cell.angle_gamma   90.00
#
_symmetry.space_group_name_H-M   'P 1'
#
loop_
_entity.id
_entity.type
_entity.pdbx_description
1 polymer ?
#
loop_
_entity_poly.entity_id
_entity_poly.type
_entity_poly.pdbx_seq_one_letter_code
_entity_poly.pdbx_strand_id
1 'polypeptide(L)'
;MKFVLQERLLWTEPIVPEGKPFEKSEDVRILWNDWPYGVDNKIVHLVVWTKFELKEDPTTEDLTDEVRIWIERFVGRTSAEEVGKENASLSLIMSMVLWFKNWQSLKSVASVEHFHVMLYDPHPTFVKRITDGDVPLSQKL
;
A
#
# COMPACT_ATOMS: atom_id res chain seq x y z
N MET A 1 -12.64 1.27 -14.09
CA MET A 1 -11.87 2.46 -13.68
C MET A 1 -12.62 3.33 -12.68
N LYS A 2 -13.82 3.85 -12.99
CA LYS A 2 -14.65 4.61 -12.03
C LYS A 2 -14.92 3.88 -10.72
N PHE A 3 -15.13 2.56 -10.76
CA PHE A 3 -15.42 1.77 -9.56
C PHE A 3 -14.36 1.91 -8.45
N VAL A 4 -13.07 1.74 -8.76
CA VAL A 4 -12.02 1.85 -7.72
C VAL A 4 -12.00 3.26 -7.12
N LEU A 5 -12.11 4.30 -7.95
CA LEU A 5 -12.14 5.68 -7.48
C LEU A 5 -13.38 6.00 -6.65
N GLN A 6 -14.56 5.61 -7.13
CA GLN A 6 -15.85 6.01 -6.55
C GLN A 6 -16.31 5.11 -5.40
N GLU A 7 -15.98 3.81 -5.44
CA GLU A 7 -16.50 2.81 -4.50
C GLU A 7 -15.45 2.31 -3.51
N ARG A 8 -14.15 2.37 -3.87
CA ARG A 8 -13.06 1.91 -2.99
C ARG A 8 -12.31 3.08 -2.36
N LEU A 9 -11.83 4.03 -3.16
CA LEU A 9 -10.99 5.13 -2.70
C LEU A 9 -11.78 6.34 -2.20
N LEU A 10 -13.01 6.51 -2.70
CA LEU A 10 -13.86 7.67 -2.44
C LEU A 10 -13.16 9.01 -2.79
N TRP A 11 -12.37 9.00 -3.86
CA TRP A 11 -11.66 10.19 -4.35
C TRP A 11 -12.42 10.85 -5.49
N THR A 12 -12.58 12.17 -5.42
CA THR A 12 -13.25 12.97 -6.45
C THR A 12 -12.22 13.50 -7.44
N GLU A 13 -12.55 13.44 -8.73
CA GLU A 13 -11.73 14.03 -9.78
C GLU A 13 -11.89 15.57 -9.84
N PRO A 14 -10.82 16.34 -10.12
CA PRO A 14 -9.45 15.88 -10.39
C PRO A 14 -8.73 15.43 -9.11
N ILE A 15 -7.95 14.35 -9.20
CA ILE A 15 -7.16 13.82 -8.09
C ILE A 15 -5.91 14.67 -7.94
N VAL A 16 -5.86 15.48 -6.88
CA VAL A 16 -4.74 16.37 -6.58
C VAL A 16 -4.23 16.04 -5.18
N PRO A 17 -2.92 15.78 -5.00
CA PRO A 17 -2.35 15.60 -3.68
C PRO A 17 -2.35 16.93 -2.90
N GLU A 18 -2.65 16.88 -1.62
CA GLU A 18 -2.64 18.04 -0.72
C GLU A 18 -1.23 18.41 -0.24
N GLY A 19 -0.33 17.44 -0.15
CA GLY A 19 1.05 17.63 0.31
C GLY A 19 2.10 16.97 -0.57
N LYS A 20 3.33 16.91 -0.05
CA LYS A 20 4.40 16.11 -0.66
C LYS A 20 4.10 14.61 -0.51
N PRO A 21 4.74 13.74 -1.30
CA PRO A 21 4.60 12.29 -1.19
C PRO A 21 4.70 11.80 0.27
N PHE A 22 3.65 11.09 0.71
CA PHE A 22 3.52 10.53 2.06
C PHE A 22 3.54 11.54 3.23
N GLU A 23 3.25 12.82 2.97
CA GLU A 23 3.14 13.87 4.00
C GLU A 23 1.74 13.95 4.63
N LYS A 24 0.70 13.83 3.80
CA LYS A 24 -0.72 13.90 4.20
C LYS A 24 -1.35 12.53 4.12
N SER A 25 -2.02 12.10 5.19
CA SER A 25 -2.76 10.84 5.23
C SER A 25 -3.92 10.81 4.24
N GLU A 26 -4.45 11.98 3.90
CA GLU A 26 -5.55 12.18 2.96
C GLU A 26 -5.16 11.78 1.53
N ASP A 27 -3.87 11.81 1.21
CA ASP A 27 -3.30 11.50 -0.11
C ASP A 27 -2.99 10.02 -0.31
N VAL A 28 -3.25 9.20 0.72
CA VAL A 28 -2.98 7.76 0.71
C VAL A 28 -4.22 6.99 1.17
N ARG A 29 -4.45 5.82 0.59
CA ARG A 29 -5.41 4.83 1.09
C ARG A 29 -4.77 3.46 1.13
N ILE A 30 -4.88 2.78 2.26
CA ILE A 30 -4.43 1.38 2.39
C ILE A 30 -5.70 0.54 2.43
N LEU A 31 -5.87 -0.33 1.45
CA LEU A 31 -7.04 -1.19 1.33
C LEU A 31 -6.60 -2.65 1.24
N TRP A 32 -7.50 -3.58 1.52
CA TRP A 32 -7.25 -4.96 1.16
C TRP A 32 -7.17 -5.10 -0.36
N ASN A 33 -6.31 -5.99 -0.83
CA ASN A 33 -6.43 -6.44 -2.20
C ASN A 33 -7.74 -7.23 -2.35
N ASP A 34 -8.63 -6.77 -3.22
CA ASP A 34 -9.91 -7.41 -3.47
C ASP A 34 -9.76 -8.83 -4.02
N TRP A 35 -8.65 -9.09 -4.73
CA TRP A 35 -8.27 -10.37 -5.32
C TRP A 35 -6.83 -10.70 -4.91
N PRO A 36 -6.61 -11.15 -3.67
CA PRO A 36 -5.28 -11.45 -3.18
C PRO A 36 -4.65 -12.60 -3.97
N TYR A 37 -3.32 -12.60 -4.04
CA TYR A 37 -2.60 -13.69 -4.68
C TYR A 37 -2.84 -15.01 -3.94
N GLY A 38 -2.64 -16.14 -4.62
CA GLY A 38 -2.64 -17.46 -4.00
C GLY A 38 -1.40 -17.65 -3.12
N VAL A 39 -1.42 -17.06 -1.94
CA VAL A 39 -0.34 -17.08 -0.94
C VAL A 39 -0.81 -17.76 0.35
N ASP A 40 0.13 -17.99 1.27
CA ASP A 40 -0.18 -18.48 2.61
C ASP A 40 -1.25 -17.60 3.27
N ASN A 41 -2.23 -18.22 3.93
CA ASN A 41 -3.36 -17.57 4.57
C ASN A 41 -2.97 -16.69 5.77
N LYS A 42 -1.73 -16.76 6.25
CA LYS A 42 -1.15 -15.79 7.18
C LYS A 42 -0.70 -14.50 6.51
N ILE A 43 -0.57 -14.47 5.19
CA ILE A 43 -0.13 -13.29 4.46
C ILE A 43 -1.34 -12.41 4.17
N VAL A 44 -1.32 -11.21 4.74
CA VAL A 44 -2.27 -10.14 4.44
C VAL A 44 -1.76 -9.34 3.26
N HIS A 45 -2.51 -9.35 2.16
CA HIS A 45 -2.18 -8.63 0.93
C HIS A 45 -2.96 -7.31 0.87
N LEU A 46 -2.25 -6.21 1.06
CA LEU A 46 -2.77 -4.85 1.00
C LEU A 46 -2.33 -4.16 -0.30
N VAL A 47 -3.09 -3.14 -0.68
CA VAL A 47 -2.77 -2.20 -1.75
C VAL A 47 -2.74 -0.80 -1.17
N VAL A 48 -1.62 -0.11 -1.37
CA VAL A 48 -1.44 1.29 -0.99
C VAL A 48 -1.63 2.13 -2.23
N TRP A 49 -2.67 2.96 -2.23
CA TRP A 49 -3.02 3.87 -3.31
C TRP A 49 -2.55 5.28 -3.00
N THR A 50 -2.02 5.99 -3.98
CA THR A 50 -1.47 7.36 -3.82
C THR A 50 -2.11 8.35 -4.78
N LYS A 51 -2.37 9.58 -4.31
CA LYS A 51 -2.78 10.70 -5.19
C LYS A 51 -1.62 11.31 -6.00
N PHE A 52 -0.39 11.00 -5.64
CA PHE A 52 0.83 11.48 -6.27
C PHE A 52 1.52 10.37 -7.08
N GLU A 53 2.37 10.79 -8.01
CA GLU A 53 3.12 9.88 -8.88
C GLU A 53 4.25 9.15 -8.13
N LEU A 54 4.40 7.87 -8.44
CA LEU A 54 5.55 7.05 -8.05
C LEU A 54 6.50 6.95 -9.23
N LYS A 55 7.36 7.97 -9.38
CA LYS A 55 8.26 8.13 -10.53
C LYS A 55 9.16 6.92 -10.74
N GLU A 56 9.29 6.57 -12.02
CA GLU A 56 10.16 5.50 -12.51
C GLU A 56 11.30 6.12 -13.32
N ASP A 57 12.45 5.44 -13.34
CA ASP A 57 13.57 5.75 -14.22
C ASP A 57 13.17 5.37 -15.67
N PRO A 58 13.24 6.30 -16.63
CA PRO A 58 12.79 6.07 -18.00
C PRO A 58 13.65 5.05 -18.76
N THR A 59 14.83 4.68 -18.23
CA THR A 59 15.78 3.75 -18.84
C THR A 59 15.57 2.33 -18.32
N THR A 60 15.32 2.18 -17.03
CA THR A 60 15.20 0.86 -16.38
C THR A 60 13.76 0.43 -16.14
N GLU A 61 12.80 1.36 -16.26
CA GLU A 61 11.39 1.18 -15.88
C GLU A 61 11.18 0.83 -14.39
N ASP A 62 12.24 0.94 -13.57
CA ASP A 62 12.19 0.71 -12.12
C ASP A 62 11.94 2.05 -11.39
N LEU A 63 11.50 1.98 -10.13
CA LEU A 63 11.35 3.16 -9.29
C LEU A 63 12.68 3.90 -9.13
N THR A 64 12.63 5.24 -9.15
CA THR A 64 13.81 6.03 -8.79
C THR A 64 14.21 5.77 -7.34
N ASP A 65 15.51 5.91 -7.02
CA ASP A 65 16.02 5.71 -5.65
C ASP A 65 15.29 6.59 -4.63
N GLU A 66 14.94 7.82 -5.02
CA GLU A 66 14.19 8.75 -4.17
C GLU A 66 12.79 8.19 -3.81
N VAL A 67 12.06 7.67 -4.79
CA VAL A 67 10.72 7.10 -4.56
C VAL A 67 10.81 5.82 -3.75
N ARG A 68 11.83 4.98 -4.01
CA ARG A 68 12.09 3.77 -3.22
C ARG A 68 12.30 4.10 -1.75
N ILE A 69 13.13 5.11 -1.44
CA ILE A 69 13.37 5.59 -0.07
C ILE A 69 12.07 6.11 0.56
N TRP A 70 11.22 6.81 -0.19
CA TRP A 70 9.92 7.27 0.33
C TRP A 70 9.01 6.11 0.72
N ILE A 71 8.89 5.10 -0.15
CA ILE A 71 8.06 3.91 0.11
C ILE A 71 8.60 3.14 1.30
N GLU A 72 9.91 2.87 1.35
CA GLU A 72 10.54 2.15 2.47
C GLU A 72 10.31 2.86 3.80
N ARG A 73 10.43 4.20 3.84
CA ARG A 73 10.14 5.00 5.05
C ARG A 73 8.67 4.98 5.41
N PHE A 74 7.77 5.03 4.43
CA PHE A 74 6.34 4.94 4.68
C PHE A 74 5.98 3.57 5.25
N VAL A 75 6.33 2.49 4.56
CA VAL A 75 6.07 1.10 4.96
C VAL A 75 6.68 0.79 6.33
N GLY A 76 7.93 1.22 6.55
CA GLY A 76 8.62 1.04 7.82
C GLY A 76 7.91 1.76 8.98
N ARG A 77 7.50 3.03 8.80
CA ARG A 77 6.78 3.79 9.84
C ARG A 77 5.40 3.20 10.11
N THR A 78 4.63 2.89 9.09
CA THR A 78 3.28 2.29 9.23
C THR A 78 3.35 0.94 9.94
N SER A 79 4.35 0.12 9.62
CA SER A 79 4.49 -1.23 10.20
C SER A 79 5.16 -1.23 11.58
N ALA A 80 5.92 -0.19 11.93
CA ALA A 80 6.50 -0.08 13.26
C ALA A 80 5.43 -0.03 14.37
N GLU A 81 4.24 0.51 14.06
CA GLU A 81 3.12 0.55 14.99
C GLU A 81 2.54 -0.83 15.31
N GLU A 82 2.56 -1.76 14.35
CA GLU A 82 2.11 -3.14 14.55
C GLU A 82 2.99 -3.85 15.57
N VAL A 83 4.27 -3.58 15.45
CA VAL A 83 5.26 -4.35 16.19
C VAL A 83 5.22 -4.04 17.67
N GLY A 84 4.72 -2.86 18.08
CA GLY A 84 4.15 -2.59 19.43
C GLY A 84 4.98 -3.04 20.64
N LYS A 85 6.26 -3.33 20.44
CA LYS A 85 7.14 -3.98 21.40
C LYS A 85 8.37 -3.12 21.50
N GLU A 86 8.59 -2.58 22.69
CA GLU A 86 9.77 -1.79 23.09
C GLU A 86 11.12 -2.50 22.80
N ASN A 87 11.12 -3.74 22.30
CA ASN A 87 12.30 -4.58 22.08
C ASN A 87 12.35 -5.30 20.72
N ALA A 88 11.45 -5.00 19.77
CA ALA A 88 11.56 -5.61 18.46
C ALA A 88 12.60 -4.88 17.59
N SER A 89 13.63 -5.60 17.16
CA SER A 89 14.64 -5.07 16.24
C SER A 89 13.98 -4.66 14.92
N LEU A 90 14.45 -3.57 14.30
CA LEU A 90 14.08 -3.14 12.95
C LEU A 90 14.17 -4.30 11.94
N SER A 91 15.12 -5.22 12.15
CA SER A 91 15.29 -6.44 11.34
C SER A 91 14.08 -7.38 11.40
N LEU A 92 13.39 -7.48 12.54
CA LEU A 92 12.19 -8.30 12.68
C LEU A 92 11.02 -7.65 11.93
N ILE A 93 10.89 -6.32 12.03
CA ILE A 93 9.88 -5.54 11.29
C ILE A 93 10.04 -5.79 9.78
N MET A 94 11.27 -5.67 9.28
CA MET A 94 11.55 -5.87 7.86
C MET A 94 11.43 -7.33 7.40
N SER A 95 11.55 -8.32 8.30
CA SER A 95 11.28 -9.72 7.95
C SER A 95 9.80 -10.06 7.79
N MET A 96 8.90 -9.24 8.33
CA MET A 96 7.45 -9.47 8.29
C MET A 96 6.76 -8.68 7.19
N VAL A 97 7.47 -7.77 6.53
CA VAL A 97 6.88 -6.83 5.58
C VAL A 97 7.64 -6.88 4.26
N LEU A 98 6.91 -7.15 3.19
CA LEU A 98 7.41 -7.04 1.82
C LEU A 98 6.53 -6.06 1.07
N TRP A 99 7.13 -5.22 0.23
CA TRP A 99 6.38 -4.38 -0.68
C TRP A 99 6.93 -4.52 -2.09
N PHE A 100 6.06 -4.34 -3.08
CA PHE A 100 6.44 -4.35 -4.49
C PHE A 100 5.49 -3.48 -5.29
N LYS A 101 5.97 -2.94 -6.41
CA LYS A 101 5.14 -2.26 -7.40
C LYS A 101 5.11 -3.11 -8.66
N ASN A 102 3.93 -3.30 -9.26
CA ASN A 102 3.85 -3.94 -10.56
C ASN A 102 4.35 -2.98 -11.64
N TRP A 103 5.14 -3.50 -12.59
CA TRP A 103 5.58 -2.79 -13.80
C TRP A 103 4.38 -2.16 -14.53
N GLN A 104 4.58 -1.01 -15.19
CA GLN A 104 3.51 -0.32 -15.91
C GLN A 104 2.76 -1.23 -16.90
N SER A 105 3.47 -2.12 -17.59
CA SER A 105 2.91 -3.08 -18.55
C SER A 105 1.94 -4.11 -17.94
N LEU A 106 1.96 -4.27 -16.61
CA LEU A 106 1.12 -5.22 -15.86
C LEU A 106 0.04 -4.52 -15.01
N LYS A 107 -0.03 -3.18 -15.01
CA LYS A 107 -1.01 -2.43 -14.21
C LYS A 107 -2.41 -2.58 -14.82
N SER A 108 -3.36 -3.09 -14.03
CA SER A 108 -4.77 -3.16 -14.44
C SER A 108 -5.52 -1.81 -14.27
N VAL A 109 -4.99 -0.90 -13.45
CA VAL A 109 -5.56 0.44 -13.20
C VAL A 109 -4.47 1.48 -13.46
N ALA A 110 -4.53 2.11 -14.64
CA ALA A 110 -3.52 3.07 -15.07
C ALA A 110 -3.75 4.50 -14.52
N SER A 111 -4.92 4.80 -13.95
CA SER A 111 -5.30 6.16 -13.56
C SER A 111 -4.94 6.55 -12.13
N VAL A 112 -4.50 5.60 -11.30
CA VAL A 112 -4.11 5.86 -9.90
C VAL A 112 -2.91 5.00 -9.56
N GLU A 113 -1.84 5.65 -9.10
CA GLU A 113 -0.64 4.96 -8.69
C GLU A 113 -0.88 4.15 -7.41
N HIS A 114 -0.29 2.96 -7.37
CA HIS A 114 -0.39 2.06 -6.23
C HIS A 114 0.80 1.11 -6.18
N PHE A 115 1.04 0.57 -5.00
CA PHE A 115 1.97 -0.54 -4.77
C PHE A 115 1.34 -1.53 -3.78
N HIS A 116 1.86 -2.74 -3.78
CA HIS A 116 1.40 -3.82 -2.93
C HIS A 116 2.25 -3.92 -1.68
N VAL A 117 1.62 -4.25 -0.56
CA VAL A 117 2.27 -4.58 0.69
C VAL A 117 1.77 -5.95 1.13
N MET A 118 2.69 -6.84 1.46
CA MET A 118 2.43 -8.15 2.05
C MET A 118 2.94 -8.14 3.49
N LEU A 119 2.03 -8.42 4.42
CA LEU A 119 2.33 -8.53 5.84
C LEU A 119 2.21 -9.99 6.26
N TYR A 120 3.24 -10.53 6.89
CA TYR A 120 3.23 -11.90 7.41
C TYR A 120 2.68 -11.95 8.83
N ASP A 121 1.56 -12.66 9.01
CA ASP A 121 0.87 -12.94 10.28
C ASP A 121 0.65 -11.68 11.16
N PRO A 122 0.16 -10.55 10.62
CA PRO A 122 -0.06 -9.34 11.41
C PRO A 122 -1.27 -9.49 12.35
N HIS A 123 -1.25 -8.76 13.46
CA HIS A 123 -2.35 -8.70 14.39
C HIS A 123 -3.60 -8.10 13.71
N PRO A 124 -4.77 -8.76 13.79
CA PRO A 124 -5.98 -8.30 13.08
C PRO A 124 -6.42 -6.87 13.42
N THR A 125 -6.19 -6.41 14.66
CA THR A 125 -6.55 -5.03 15.06
C THR A 125 -5.67 -3.97 14.39
N PHE A 126 -4.43 -4.29 14.05
CA PHE A 126 -3.58 -3.40 13.28
C PHE A 126 -4.06 -3.29 11.85
N VAL A 127 -4.30 -4.42 11.20
CA VAL A 127 -4.81 -4.44 9.83
C VAL A 127 -6.11 -3.65 9.75
N LYS A 128 -7.05 -3.89 10.69
CA LYS A 128 -8.30 -3.13 10.78
C LYS A 128 -8.07 -1.63 10.93
N ARG A 129 -7.09 -1.20 11.72
CA ARG A 129 -6.78 0.21 11.93
C ARG A 129 -6.22 0.87 10.67
N ILE A 130 -5.20 0.29 10.06
CA ILE A 130 -4.52 0.90 8.91
C ILE A 130 -5.39 0.88 7.64
N THR A 131 -6.38 -0.01 7.59
CA THR A 131 -7.34 -0.13 6.48
C THR A 131 -8.68 0.56 6.75
N ASP A 132 -8.83 1.27 7.88
CA ASP A 132 -10.10 1.87 8.31
C ASP A 132 -11.29 0.90 8.30
N GLY A 133 -11.02 -0.36 8.66
CA GLY A 133 -12.00 -1.43 8.68
C GLY A 133 -12.42 -1.98 7.31
N ASP A 134 -11.67 -1.67 6.25
CA ASP A 134 -11.89 -2.29 4.95
C ASP A 134 -11.81 -3.82 5.02
N VAL A 135 -12.54 -4.47 4.11
CA VAL A 135 -12.48 -5.92 3.90
C VAL A 135 -12.51 -6.19 2.40
N PRO A 136 -11.79 -7.21 1.92
CA PRO A 136 -11.69 -7.49 0.49
C PRO A 136 -13.05 -7.85 -0.10
N LEU A 137 -13.32 -7.42 -1.32
CA LEU A 137 -14.59 -7.74 -2.01
C LEU A 137 -14.83 -9.25 -2.17
N SER A 138 -13.77 -10.05 -2.30
CA SER A 138 -13.87 -11.52 -2.35
C SER A 138 -14.48 -12.15 -1.10
N GLN A 139 -14.55 -11.44 0.02
CA GLN A 139 -15.21 -11.90 1.26
C GLN A 139 -16.60 -11.29 1.48
N LYS A 140 -17.03 -10.34 0.63
CA LYS A 140 -18.38 -9.74 0.69
C LYS A 140 -19.40 -10.47 -0.19
N LEU A 141 -18.95 -11.45 -0.98
CA LEU A 141 -19.74 -12.24 -1.93
C LEU A 141 -20.11 -13.61 -1.36
#